data_AF-A0A7W8BZB5-F1
#
_entry.id   AF-A0A7W8BZB5-F1
#
_cell.length_a   1.000
_cell.length_b   1.000
_cell.length_c   1.000
_cell.angle_alpha   90.00
_cell.angle_beta   90.00
_cell.angle_gamma   90.00
#
_symmetry.space_group_name_H-M   'P 1'
#
loop_
_entity.id
_entity.type
_entity.pdbx_description
1 polymer ?
#
loop_
_entity_poly.entity_id
_entity_poly.type
_entity_poly.pdbx_seq_one_letter_code
_entity_poly.pdbx_strand_id
1 'polypeptide(L)'
;MKKFLALCCLCSLALLTACAKQPSLEMTPENQARLEERWQKFAVRGQDMALTPYRLQMSLRFGTEGDTRRVTALFWGNSQRKLRLDVMAGVGATVAKILEDGQHFLVYSPTDNKAYFYQGASKPLLQVGVPIPFNLGHLADLLNGRYSQVFGKSFTSGAFIPGDLAQYTLEGNPGGVLTLDAAGLPVAWSEKGDSGKGWKMEVVFDESQPPLPQRLNLTHSNGKRAIVLVKEREKPATAFTEEQMTLSIPEGVPLLPLAKYQQR
;
A
#
# COMPACT_ATOMS: atom_id res chain seq x y z
N MET A 1 -45.74 -27.21 -38.03
CA MET A 1 -44.37 -26.77 -37.65
C MET A 1 -44.21 -25.24 -37.72
N LYS A 2 -45.05 -24.46 -37.01
CA LYS A 2 -44.90 -22.99 -36.91
C LYS A 2 -45.16 -22.43 -35.50
N LYS A 3 -45.67 -23.24 -34.56
CA LYS A 3 -45.97 -22.82 -33.19
C LYS A 3 -44.86 -23.13 -32.17
N PHE A 4 -43.93 -24.03 -32.50
CA PHE A 4 -42.79 -24.36 -31.63
C PHE A 4 -41.60 -23.39 -31.78
N LEU A 5 -41.46 -22.73 -32.94
CA LEU A 5 -40.35 -21.79 -33.18
C LEU A 5 -40.56 -20.44 -32.46
N ALA A 6 -41.81 -20.06 -32.21
CA ALA A 6 -42.15 -18.83 -31.51
C ALA A 6 -41.86 -18.91 -30.00
N LEU A 7 -41.91 -20.10 -29.41
CA LEU A 7 -41.69 -20.29 -27.96
C LEU A 7 -40.19 -20.29 -27.60
N CYS A 8 -39.32 -20.79 -28.48
CA CYS A 8 -37.87 -20.75 -28.27
C CYS A 8 -37.27 -19.33 -28.43
N CYS A 9 -37.87 -18.45 -29.24
CA CYS A 9 -37.44 -17.05 -29.36
C CYS A 9 -37.84 -16.18 -28.15
N LEU A 10 -38.92 -16.51 -27.42
CA LEU A 10 -39.31 -15.75 -26.23
C LEU A 10 -38.47 -16.12 -24.98
N CYS A 11 -38.00 -17.36 -24.88
CA CYS A 11 -37.15 -17.78 -23.74
C CYS A 11 -35.70 -17.27 -23.84
N SER A 12 -35.23 -16.88 -25.02
CA SER A 12 -33.86 -16.40 -25.22
C SER A 12 -33.67 -14.89 -24.99
N LEU A 13 -34.75 -14.10 -24.90
CA LEU A 13 -34.67 -12.67 -24.57
C LEU A 13 -34.66 -12.36 -23.05
N ALA A 14 -35.00 -13.32 -22.19
CA ALA A 14 -35.09 -13.10 -20.75
C ALA A 14 -33.75 -13.23 -19.99
N LEU A 15 -32.66 -13.61 -20.68
CA LEU A 15 -31.34 -13.83 -20.06
C LEU A 15 -30.36 -12.66 -20.24
N LEU A 16 -30.77 -11.53 -20.83
CA LEU A 16 -29.90 -10.37 -21.10
C LEU A 16 -30.04 -9.22 -20.08
N THR A 17 -30.81 -9.38 -19.00
CA THR A 17 -30.98 -8.35 -17.96
C THR A 17 -30.58 -8.88 -16.58
N ALA A 18 -29.30 -9.22 -16.39
CA ALA A 18 -28.77 -9.52 -15.06
C ALA A 18 -27.41 -8.83 -14.82
N CYS A 19 -27.30 -7.57 -15.23
CA CYS A 19 -26.43 -6.60 -14.54
C CYS A 19 -27.31 -5.76 -13.62
N ALA A 20 -27.95 -6.40 -12.63
CA ALA A 20 -28.64 -5.67 -11.58
C ALA A 20 -27.56 -4.93 -10.76
N LYS A 21 -27.48 -3.61 -10.96
CA LYS A 21 -26.69 -2.72 -10.11
C LYS A 21 -27.22 -2.91 -8.69
N GLN A 22 -26.43 -3.57 -7.85
CA GLN A 22 -26.83 -3.95 -6.49
C GLN A 22 -27.30 -2.69 -5.72
N PRO A 23 -28.42 -2.76 -4.97
CA PRO A 23 -28.94 -1.61 -4.27
C PRO A 23 -27.89 -1.11 -3.26
N SER A 24 -27.48 0.15 -3.42
CA SER A 24 -26.79 0.88 -2.37
C SER A 24 -27.73 0.93 -1.16
N LEU A 25 -27.23 0.59 0.03
CA LEU A 25 -27.99 0.75 1.28
C LEU A 25 -28.54 2.18 1.34
N GLU A 26 -29.84 2.32 1.57
CA GLU A 26 -30.48 3.63 1.72
C GLU A 26 -29.82 4.42 2.86
N MET A 27 -29.55 5.70 2.63
CA MET A 27 -28.88 6.55 3.62
C MET A 27 -29.88 7.03 4.67
N THR A 28 -30.26 6.14 5.58
CA THR A 28 -31.04 6.48 6.78
C THR A 28 -30.14 7.14 7.84
N PRO A 29 -30.69 7.88 8.82
CA PRO A 29 -29.91 8.43 9.93
C PRO A 29 -29.09 7.37 10.69
N GLU A 30 -29.64 6.16 10.84
CA GLU A 30 -28.95 5.02 11.48
C GLU A 30 -27.75 4.55 10.66
N ASN A 31 -27.90 4.42 9.35
CA ASN A 31 -26.80 4.04 8.46
C ASN A 31 -25.72 5.13 8.41
N GLN A 32 -26.11 6.41 8.46
CA GLN A 32 -25.17 7.53 8.56
C GLN A 32 -24.35 7.45 9.86
N ALA A 33 -25.01 7.26 11.02
CA ALA A 33 -24.34 7.10 12.30
C ALA A 33 -23.36 5.91 12.30
N ARG A 34 -23.73 4.78 11.68
CA ARG A 34 -22.87 3.60 11.55
C ARG A 34 -21.64 3.86 10.67
N LEU A 35 -21.78 4.63 9.59
CA LEU A 35 -20.64 5.05 8.76
C LEU A 35 -19.67 5.94 9.55
N GLU A 36 -20.20 6.87 10.33
CA GLU A 36 -19.40 7.76 11.16
C GLU A 36 -18.68 6.99 12.27
N GLU A 37 -19.37 6.09 12.98
CA GLU A 37 -18.76 5.25 14.02
C GLU A 37 -17.60 4.41 13.46
N ARG A 38 -17.78 3.81 12.27
CA ARG A 38 -16.73 3.05 11.59
C ARG A 38 -15.54 3.92 11.20
N TRP A 39 -15.79 5.13 10.71
CA TRP A 39 -14.72 6.10 10.45
C TRP A 39 -13.98 6.50 11.72
N GLN A 40 -14.69 6.71 12.84
CA GLN A 40 -14.05 7.02 14.12
C GLN A 40 -13.14 5.88 14.59
N LYS A 41 -13.59 4.62 14.48
CA LYS A 41 -12.76 3.43 14.78
C LYS A 41 -11.48 3.40 13.95
N PHE A 42 -11.57 3.74 12.67
CA PHE A 42 -10.40 3.88 11.79
C PHE A 42 -9.51 5.05 12.21
N ALA A 43 -10.11 6.22 12.43
CA ALA A 43 -9.38 7.46 12.66
C ALA A 43 -8.53 7.38 13.92
N VAL A 44 -9.07 6.83 15.02
CA VAL A 44 -8.35 6.69 16.31
C VAL A 44 -7.34 5.54 16.33
N ARG A 45 -7.41 4.63 15.35
CA ARG A 45 -6.56 3.45 15.33
C ARG A 45 -5.10 3.84 15.09
N GLY A 46 -4.24 3.41 16.01
CA GLY A 46 -2.81 3.69 15.94
C GLY A 46 -2.43 5.14 16.21
N GLN A 47 -3.36 6.01 16.63
CA GLN A 47 -3.04 7.40 16.98
C GLN A 47 -2.10 7.48 18.19
N ASP A 48 -2.37 6.68 19.23
CA ASP A 48 -1.60 6.66 20.47
C ASP A 48 -0.52 5.58 20.50
N MET A 49 -0.28 4.91 19.35
CA MET A 49 0.78 3.89 19.29
C MET A 49 2.15 4.55 19.46
N ALA A 50 2.82 4.18 20.56
CA ALA A 50 4.19 4.58 20.80
C ALA A 50 5.04 4.23 19.58
N LEU A 51 5.81 5.22 19.11
CA LEU A 51 6.76 5.03 18.04
C LEU A 51 7.93 4.20 18.59
N THR A 52 7.78 2.88 18.57
CA THR A 52 8.78 1.92 19.04
C THR A 52 9.68 1.50 17.88
N PRO A 53 10.94 1.11 18.17
CA PRO A 53 11.80 0.56 17.14
C PRO A 53 11.24 -0.76 16.62
N TYR A 54 11.42 -1.01 15.33
CA TYR A 54 10.97 -2.24 14.70
C TYR A 54 11.87 -2.65 13.54
N ARG A 55 11.91 -3.95 13.26
CA ARG A 55 12.44 -4.50 12.01
C ARG A 55 11.43 -5.45 11.40
N LEU A 56 11.10 -5.22 10.12
CA LEU A 56 10.24 -6.11 9.34
C LEU A 56 11.10 -6.90 8.36
N GLN A 57 10.98 -8.22 8.37
CA GLN A 57 11.45 -9.05 7.27
C GLN A 57 10.31 -9.25 6.28
N MET A 58 10.54 -8.82 5.04
CA MET A 58 9.50 -8.81 4.00
C MET A 58 9.94 -9.58 2.77
N SER A 59 8.97 -10.15 2.06
CA SER A 59 9.13 -10.61 0.67
C SER A 59 8.38 -9.63 -0.22
N LEU A 60 9.08 -9.10 -1.24
CA LEU A 60 8.50 -8.26 -2.26
C LEU A 60 8.49 -9.04 -3.57
N ARG A 61 7.31 -9.25 -4.14
CA ARG A 61 7.16 -9.82 -5.48
C ARG A 61 6.57 -8.75 -6.38
N PHE A 62 7.23 -8.41 -7.48
CA PHE A 62 6.77 -7.35 -8.34
C PHE A 62 7.18 -7.51 -9.79
N GLY A 63 6.45 -6.83 -10.68
CA GLY A 63 6.68 -6.82 -12.12
C GLY A 63 5.38 -6.59 -12.87
N THR A 64 5.28 -7.16 -14.06
CA THR A 64 4.05 -7.23 -14.84
C THR A 64 3.38 -8.59 -14.67
N GLU A 65 2.14 -8.71 -15.11
CA GLU A 65 1.48 -10.02 -15.17
C GLU A 65 2.28 -11.00 -16.05
N GLY A 66 2.53 -12.21 -15.53
CA GLY A 66 3.36 -13.23 -16.19
C GLY A 66 4.86 -13.07 -16.01
N ASP A 67 5.36 -11.87 -15.68
CA ASP A 67 6.79 -11.59 -15.47
C ASP A 67 7.02 -10.81 -14.17
N THR A 68 7.20 -11.56 -13.09
CA THR A 68 7.44 -11.00 -11.76
C THR A 68 8.76 -11.49 -11.19
N ARG A 69 9.49 -10.59 -10.56
CA ARG A 69 10.70 -10.88 -9.77
C ARG A 69 10.35 -10.92 -8.29
N ARG A 70 11.15 -11.65 -7.50
CA ARG A 70 11.02 -11.72 -6.04
C ARG A 70 12.32 -11.32 -5.38
N VAL A 71 12.23 -10.43 -4.40
CA VAL A 71 13.33 -10.02 -3.52
C VAL A 71 12.90 -10.14 -2.07
N THR A 72 13.86 -10.25 -1.18
CA THR A 72 13.64 -10.11 0.26
C THR A 72 14.03 -8.69 0.65
N ALA A 73 13.35 -8.11 1.63
CA ALA A 73 13.70 -6.81 2.18
C ALA A 73 13.72 -6.83 3.70
N LEU A 74 14.66 -6.08 4.28
CA LEU A 74 14.68 -5.74 5.71
C LEU A 74 14.31 -4.27 5.84
N PHE A 75 13.25 -3.99 6.59
CA PHE A 75 12.75 -2.64 6.81
C PHE A 75 12.91 -2.25 8.27
N TRP A 76 13.85 -1.34 8.55
CA TRP A 76 14.13 -0.83 9.88
C TRP A 76 13.49 0.53 10.10
N GLY A 77 13.03 0.76 11.32
CA GLY A 77 12.61 2.08 11.78
C GLY A 77 12.89 2.31 13.25
N ASN A 78 13.42 3.49 13.56
CA ASN A 78 13.48 4.07 14.90
C ASN A 78 12.50 5.24 14.94
N SER A 79 11.20 4.98 15.05
CA SER A 79 10.21 6.06 15.22
C SER A 79 10.28 7.19 14.17
N GLN A 80 9.76 6.91 12.98
CA GLN A 80 9.39 7.83 11.87
C GLN A 80 10.44 8.77 11.25
N ARG A 81 11.63 9.01 11.84
CA ARG A 81 12.56 10.01 11.29
C ARG A 81 13.75 9.46 10.52
N LYS A 82 14.13 8.20 10.71
CA LYS A 82 15.14 7.52 9.90
C LYS A 82 14.60 6.14 9.59
N LEU A 83 14.33 5.90 8.32
CA LEU A 83 13.82 4.65 7.79
C LEU A 83 14.85 4.06 6.85
N ARG A 84 15.18 2.79 7.03
CA ARG A 84 16.13 2.08 6.18
C ARG A 84 15.45 0.87 5.57
N LEU A 85 15.62 0.66 4.27
CA LEU A 85 15.16 -0.53 3.57
C LEU A 85 16.33 -1.14 2.80
N ASP A 86 16.74 -2.35 3.18
CA ASP A 86 17.72 -3.11 2.42
C ASP A 86 17.00 -4.17 1.60
N VAL A 87 17.28 -4.18 0.31
CA VAL A 87 16.70 -5.10 -0.66
C VAL A 87 17.76 -6.11 -1.08
N MET A 88 17.43 -7.39 -0.97
CA MET A 88 18.31 -8.51 -1.27
C MET A 88 17.68 -9.41 -2.33
N ALA A 89 18.47 -9.80 -3.33
CA ALA A 89 18.08 -10.78 -4.34
C ALA A 89 18.86 -12.09 -4.15
N GLY A 90 18.25 -13.21 -4.55
CA GLY A 90 18.91 -14.53 -4.49
C GLY A 90 19.34 -14.93 -3.08
N VAL A 91 20.56 -15.45 -2.95
CA VAL A 91 21.17 -15.97 -1.71
C VAL A 91 21.79 -14.84 -0.88
N GLY A 92 21.04 -13.75 -0.66
CA GLY A 92 21.44 -12.66 0.25
C GLY A 92 22.27 -11.53 -0.36
N ALA A 93 22.45 -11.48 -1.68
CA ALA A 93 23.13 -10.36 -2.33
C ALA A 93 22.31 -9.08 -2.18
N THR A 94 22.88 -8.05 -1.56
CA THR A 94 22.22 -6.73 -1.46
C THR A 94 22.21 -6.08 -2.84
N VAL A 95 21.02 -5.79 -3.35
CA VAL A 95 20.83 -5.14 -4.66
C VAL A 95 20.46 -3.67 -4.54
N ALA A 96 19.90 -3.26 -3.39
CA ALA A 96 19.70 -1.86 -3.07
C ALA A 96 19.70 -1.66 -1.56
N LYS A 97 20.19 -0.49 -1.13
CA LYS A 97 19.97 0.04 0.21
C LYS A 97 19.28 1.38 0.06
N ILE A 98 18.24 1.63 0.83
CA ILE A 98 17.43 2.83 0.76
C ILE A 98 17.35 3.45 2.15
N LEU A 99 17.52 4.76 2.23
CA LEU A 99 17.33 5.57 3.42
C LEU A 99 16.31 6.66 3.11
N GLU A 100 15.34 6.85 4.01
CA GLU A 100 14.41 7.98 3.97
C GLU A 100 14.34 8.63 5.35
N ASP A 101 14.51 9.94 5.42
CA ASP A 101 14.49 10.72 6.68
C ASP A 101 13.41 11.80 6.73
N GLY A 102 12.35 11.61 5.93
CA GLY A 102 11.22 12.53 5.78
C GLY A 102 11.38 13.51 4.63
N GLN A 103 12.53 14.19 4.49
CA GLN A 103 12.79 15.11 3.39
C GLN A 103 13.80 14.58 2.37
N HIS A 104 14.68 13.67 2.81
CA HIS A 104 15.70 13.07 1.96
C HIS A 104 15.35 11.63 1.66
N PHE A 105 15.57 11.27 0.42
CA PHE A 105 15.61 9.89 -0.04
C PHE A 105 16.99 9.62 -0.63
N LEU A 106 17.64 8.56 -0.18
CA LEU A 106 18.92 8.09 -0.69
C LEU A 106 18.79 6.62 -1.05
N VAL A 107 19.23 6.26 -2.24
CA VAL A 107 19.34 4.86 -2.67
C VAL A 107 20.78 4.58 -3.11
N TYR A 108 21.33 3.47 -2.67
CA TYR A 108 22.60 2.94 -3.14
C TYR A 108 22.36 1.61 -3.83
N SER A 109 22.83 1.50 -5.07
CA SER A 109 22.87 0.26 -5.86
C SER A 109 24.31 -0.27 -5.85
N PRO A 110 24.62 -1.31 -5.07
CA PRO A 110 25.94 -1.93 -5.09
C PRO A 110 26.31 -2.47 -6.48
N THR A 111 25.32 -3.00 -7.21
CA THR A 111 25.52 -3.58 -8.55
C THR A 111 25.93 -2.56 -9.60
N ASP A 112 25.39 -1.34 -9.52
CA ASP A 112 25.76 -0.25 -10.45
C ASP A 112 26.89 0.62 -9.91
N ASN A 113 27.33 0.37 -8.67
CA ASN A 113 28.25 1.19 -7.91
C ASN A 113 27.88 2.68 -7.94
N LYS A 114 26.60 2.99 -7.71
CA LYS A 114 26.03 4.35 -7.79
C LYS A 114 25.10 4.61 -6.62
N ALA A 115 25.15 5.84 -6.11
CA ALA A 115 24.17 6.35 -5.18
C ALA A 115 23.32 7.43 -5.84
N TYR A 116 22.04 7.48 -5.48
CA TYR A 116 21.10 8.47 -5.99
C TYR A 116 20.36 9.14 -4.84
N PHE A 117 20.21 10.46 -4.90
CA PHE A 117 19.49 11.23 -3.90
C PHE A 117 18.30 11.98 -4.49
N TYR A 118 17.29 12.19 -3.66
CA TYR A 118 16.14 13.03 -3.98
C TYR A 118 15.71 13.83 -2.75
N GLN A 119 15.34 15.08 -2.99
CA GLN A 119 14.68 15.96 -2.04
C GLN A 119 13.37 16.44 -2.68
N GLY A 120 12.23 16.18 -2.03
CA GLY A 120 10.92 16.65 -2.50
C GLY A 120 9.76 15.67 -2.26
N ALA A 121 8.56 16.04 -2.73
CA ALA A 121 7.29 15.37 -2.42
C ALA A 121 6.92 14.19 -3.36
N SER A 122 7.80 13.76 -4.26
CA SER A 122 7.49 12.65 -5.19
C SER A 122 7.45 11.28 -4.49
N LYS A 123 7.01 10.23 -5.21
CA LYS A 123 7.02 8.82 -4.76
C LYS A 123 8.33 8.13 -5.18
N PRO A 124 9.45 8.25 -4.44
CA PRO A 124 10.77 7.85 -4.92
C PRO A 124 10.92 6.34 -5.14
N LEU A 125 10.18 5.52 -4.38
CA LEU A 125 10.18 4.05 -4.55
C LEU A 125 9.78 3.62 -5.97
N LEU A 126 8.78 4.28 -6.56
CA LEU A 126 8.35 3.97 -7.93
C LEU A 126 9.43 4.29 -8.96
N GLN A 127 10.25 5.33 -8.72
CA GLN A 127 11.34 5.73 -9.61
C GLN A 127 12.48 4.70 -9.60
N VAL A 128 12.73 4.08 -8.43
CA VAL A 128 13.75 3.03 -8.27
C VAL A 128 13.24 1.61 -8.57
N GLY A 129 12.05 1.49 -9.17
CA GLY A 129 11.52 0.22 -9.64
C GLY A 129 10.84 -0.63 -8.57
N VAL A 130 10.59 -0.08 -7.38
CA VAL A 130 9.78 -0.71 -6.34
C VAL A 130 8.33 -0.26 -6.53
N PRO A 131 7.40 -1.12 -7.01
CA PRO A 131 6.05 -0.71 -7.37
C PRO A 131 5.11 -0.61 -6.16
N ILE A 132 5.50 0.24 -5.21
CA ILE A 132 4.74 0.59 -4.02
C ILE A 132 4.40 2.08 -4.13
N PRO A 133 3.10 2.46 -4.16
CA PRO A 133 2.68 3.84 -4.40
C PRO A 133 2.76 4.74 -3.15
N PHE A 134 3.67 4.43 -2.24
CA PHE A 134 3.88 5.09 -0.95
C PHE A 134 5.37 5.42 -0.80
N ASN A 135 5.69 6.45 -0.02
CA ASN A 135 7.05 6.63 0.50
C ASN A 135 7.32 5.64 1.65
N LEU A 136 8.55 5.57 2.16
CA LEU A 136 8.83 4.67 3.28
C LEU A 136 8.07 5.06 4.54
N GLY A 137 7.86 6.37 4.79
CA GLY A 137 7.04 6.86 5.91
C GLY A 137 5.63 6.24 5.93
N HIS A 138 4.87 6.39 4.85
CA HIS A 138 3.53 5.84 4.71
C HIS A 138 3.53 4.31 4.71
N LEU A 139 4.52 3.65 4.09
CA LEU A 139 4.64 2.20 4.16
C LEU A 139 4.89 1.73 5.60
N ALA A 140 5.74 2.43 6.35
CA ALA A 140 6.00 2.16 7.76
C ALA A 140 4.74 2.34 8.61
N ASP A 141 4.01 3.44 8.42
CA ASP A 141 2.76 3.71 9.13
C ASP A 141 1.69 2.66 8.83
N LEU A 142 1.52 2.30 7.54
CA LEU A 142 0.60 1.26 7.11
C LEU A 142 0.94 -0.08 7.78
N LEU A 143 2.17 -0.56 7.62
CA LEU A 143 2.58 -1.88 8.12
C LEU A 143 2.62 -1.95 9.64
N ASN A 144 2.61 -0.82 10.36
CA ASN A 144 2.59 -0.76 11.82
C ASN A 144 1.24 -0.29 12.40
N GLY A 145 0.17 -0.26 11.60
CA GLY A 145 -1.19 -0.02 12.12
C GLY A 145 -1.59 1.45 12.28
N ARG A 146 -0.76 2.40 11.87
CA ARG A 146 -1.01 3.85 11.97
C ARG A 146 -1.73 4.39 10.74
N TYR A 147 -2.89 3.81 10.42
CA TYR A 147 -3.54 3.99 9.12
C TYR A 147 -3.97 5.43 8.81
N SER A 148 -4.38 6.20 9.83
CA SER A 148 -4.77 7.60 9.64
C SER A 148 -3.60 8.50 9.23
N GLN A 149 -2.35 8.10 9.51
CA GLN A 149 -1.16 8.83 9.03
C GLN A 149 -0.95 8.64 7.53
N VAL A 150 -1.47 7.54 6.98
CA VAL A 150 -1.37 7.21 5.54
C VAL A 150 -2.52 7.82 4.77
N PHE A 151 -3.76 7.66 5.23
CA PHE A 151 -4.96 8.00 4.46
C PHE A 151 -5.65 9.29 4.91
N GLY A 152 -5.14 9.95 5.95
CA GLY A 152 -5.73 11.13 6.53
C GLY A 152 -6.88 10.84 7.50
N LYS A 153 -7.47 11.90 8.03
CA LYS A 153 -8.57 11.86 9.01
C LYS A 153 -9.89 12.45 8.49
N SER A 154 -9.90 12.90 7.23
CA SER A 154 -11.04 13.55 6.59
C SER A 154 -11.46 12.83 5.32
N PHE A 155 -12.77 12.84 5.04
CA PHE A 155 -13.38 12.27 3.84
C PHE A 155 -14.51 13.19 3.37
N THR A 156 -14.80 13.14 2.07
CA THR A 156 -15.85 13.96 1.42
C THR A 156 -17.20 13.26 1.35
N SER A 157 -17.19 11.93 1.23
CA SER A 157 -18.39 11.10 1.12
C SER A 157 -18.12 9.68 1.60
N GLY A 158 -19.15 9.03 2.13
CA GLY A 158 -19.10 7.64 2.60
C GLY A 158 -20.34 6.88 2.13
N ALA A 159 -20.21 5.59 1.83
CA ALA A 159 -21.31 4.72 1.49
C ALA A 159 -21.01 3.27 1.86
N PHE A 160 -22.04 2.51 2.24
CA PHE A 160 -21.89 1.07 2.37
C PHE A 160 -21.86 0.38 1.00
N ILE A 161 -21.07 -0.68 0.91
CA ILE A 161 -21.01 -1.60 -0.22
C ILE A 161 -21.30 -3.03 0.27
N PRO A 162 -21.53 -4.01 -0.62
CA PRO A 162 -21.79 -5.39 -0.22
C PRO A 162 -20.70 -5.97 0.70
N GLY A 163 -21.10 -6.90 1.58
CA GLY A 163 -20.18 -7.58 2.50
C GLY A 163 -19.90 -6.84 3.82
N ASP A 164 -20.82 -5.96 4.26
CA ASP A 164 -20.65 -5.10 5.44
C ASP A 164 -19.37 -4.25 5.39
N LEU A 165 -19.03 -3.76 4.20
CA LEU A 165 -17.91 -2.87 3.96
C LEU A 165 -18.42 -1.45 3.74
N ALA A 166 -17.58 -0.46 4.04
CA ALA A 166 -17.87 0.95 3.79
C ALA A 166 -16.76 1.58 2.98
N GLN A 167 -17.12 2.33 1.95
CA GLN A 167 -16.19 3.10 1.13
C GLN A 167 -16.24 4.58 1.51
N TYR A 168 -15.07 5.20 1.61
CA TYR A 168 -14.89 6.61 1.93
C TYR A 168 -14.04 7.27 0.85
N THR A 169 -14.53 8.36 0.28
CA THR A 169 -13.76 9.19 -0.65
C THR A 169 -12.89 10.16 0.15
N LEU A 170 -11.59 9.89 0.19
CA LEU A 170 -10.61 10.60 0.99
C LEU A 170 -10.28 11.99 0.42
N GLU A 171 -9.94 12.91 1.33
CA GLU A 171 -9.32 14.19 1.02
C GLU A 171 -7.79 14.10 1.00
N GLY A 172 -7.12 15.09 0.39
CA GLY A 172 -5.67 15.22 0.45
C GLY A 172 -4.88 14.19 -0.37
N ASN A 173 -3.67 13.88 0.09
CA ASN A 173 -2.72 12.95 -0.52
C ASN A 173 -2.47 11.80 0.48
N PRO A 174 -2.73 10.53 0.11
CA PRO A 174 -2.91 10.00 -1.24
C PRO A 174 -4.32 10.16 -1.81
N GLY A 175 -5.29 10.63 -1.02
CA GLY A 175 -6.68 10.75 -1.46
C GLY A 175 -7.23 9.41 -1.96
N GLY A 176 -8.22 9.45 -2.84
CA GLY A 176 -8.79 8.23 -3.44
C GLY A 176 -9.93 7.64 -2.63
N VAL A 177 -10.19 6.34 -2.79
CA VAL A 177 -11.29 5.63 -2.13
C VAL A 177 -10.72 4.59 -1.18
N LEU A 178 -11.03 4.71 0.10
CA LEU A 178 -10.67 3.75 1.14
C LEU A 178 -11.86 2.88 1.49
N THR A 179 -11.66 1.57 1.53
CA THR A 179 -12.67 0.60 1.97
C THR A 179 -12.31 0.11 3.36
N LEU A 180 -13.25 0.26 4.29
CA LEU A 180 -13.15 -0.19 5.67
C LEU A 180 -14.10 -1.36 5.95
N ASP A 181 -13.63 -2.31 6.74
CA ASP A 181 -14.49 -3.34 7.33
C ASP A 181 -15.26 -2.82 8.56
N ALA A 182 -16.07 -3.70 9.18
CA ALA A 182 -16.84 -3.37 10.37
C ALA A 182 -15.99 -2.93 11.58
N ALA A 183 -14.74 -3.36 11.67
CA ALA A 183 -13.81 -3.01 12.75
C ALA A 183 -13.03 -1.70 12.46
N GLY A 184 -13.26 -1.08 11.30
CA GLY A 184 -12.55 0.11 10.86
C GLY A 184 -11.14 -0.20 10.33
N LEU A 185 -10.86 -1.44 9.91
CA LEU A 185 -9.59 -1.79 9.27
C LEU A 185 -9.62 -1.43 7.78
N PRO A 186 -8.54 -0.83 7.24
CA PRO A 186 -8.44 -0.54 5.82
C PRO A 186 -8.14 -1.81 5.03
N VAL A 187 -9.18 -2.42 4.45
CA VAL A 187 -9.07 -3.67 3.68
C VAL A 187 -8.78 -3.45 2.20
N ALA A 188 -9.10 -2.27 1.67
CA ALA A 188 -8.80 -1.90 0.30
C ALA A 188 -8.62 -0.39 0.13
N TRP A 189 -7.81 0.02 -0.83
CA TRP A 189 -7.65 1.41 -1.24
C TRP A 189 -7.50 1.49 -2.75
N SER A 190 -8.06 2.54 -3.36
CA SER A 190 -7.86 2.88 -4.76
C SER A 190 -7.43 4.33 -4.88
N GLU A 191 -6.31 4.57 -5.55
CA GLU A 191 -5.78 5.90 -5.82
C GLU A 191 -6.77 6.73 -6.63
N LYS A 192 -6.81 8.03 -6.34
CA LYS A 192 -7.51 9.00 -7.19
C LYS A 192 -6.71 9.15 -8.50
N GLY A 193 -7.04 8.33 -9.49
CA GLY A 193 -6.47 8.41 -10.84
C GLY A 193 -7.45 9.04 -11.81
N ASP A 194 -6.92 9.80 -12.78
CA ASP A 194 -7.72 10.26 -13.92
C ASP A 194 -8.31 9.04 -14.65
N SER A 195 -9.63 9.05 -14.87
CA SER A 195 -10.34 7.97 -15.57
C SER A 195 -10.16 6.57 -14.94
N GLY A 196 -9.94 6.46 -13.63
CA GLY A 196 -9.78 5.18 -12.92
C GLY A 196 -8.43 4.48 -13.14
N LYS A 197 -7.43 5.20 -13.66
CA LYS A 197 -6.09 4.66 -13.98
C LYS A 197 -5.09 4.87 -12.82
N GLY A 198 -5.42 4.39 -11.63
CA GLY A 198 -4.56 4.50 -10.45
C GLY A 198 -4.11 3.16 -9.88
N TRP A 199 -3.28 3.22 -8.84
CA TRP A 199 -2.99 2.05 -8.01
C TRP A 199 -4.21 1.58 -7.23
N LYS A 200 -4.34 0.27 -7.08
CA LYS A 200 -5.26 -0.38 -6.15
C LYS A 200 -4.46 -1.19 -5.17
N MET A 201 -4.91 -1.22 -3.92
CA MET A 201 -4.34 -1.99 -2.83
C MET A 201 -5.42 -2.81 -2.15
N GLU A 202 -5.11 -4.06 -1.84
CA GLU A 202 -5.86 -4.89 -0.89
C GLU A 202 -4.93 -5.23 0.28
N VAL A 203 -5.50 -5.28 1.48
CA VAL A 203 -4.77 -5.57 2.72
C VAL A 203 -5.32 -6.84 3.33
N VAL A 204 -4.43 -7.79 3.58
CA VAL A 204 -4.71 -8.98 4.39
C VAL A 204 -4.02 -8.79 5.72
N PHE A 205 -4.77 -8.91 6.81
CA PHE A 205 -4.28 -8.75 8.17
C PHE A 205 -3.86 -10.10 8.77
N ASP A 206 -2.93 -10.06 9.72
CA ASP A 206 -2.61 -11.22 10.57
C ASP A 206 -3.65 -11.40 11.69
N GLU A 207 -3.50 -12.49 12.45
CA GLU A 207 -4.38 -12.84 13.57
C GLU A 207 -3.96 -12.20 14.90
N SER A 208 -3.05 -11.22 14.87
CA SER A 208 -2.61 -10.55 16.11
C SER A 208 -3.70 -9.66 16.69
N GLN A 209 -3.56 -9.27 17.95
CA GLN A 209 -4.47 -8.34 18.60
C GLN A 209 -3.69 -7.12 19.15
N PRO A 210 -3.90 -5.91 18.58
CA PRO A 210 -4.71 -5.61 17.40
C PRO A 210 -4.08 -6.17 16.10
N PRO A 211 -4.89 -6.50 15.06
CA PRO A 211 -4.39 -7.08 13.82
C PRO A 211 -3.54 -6.08 13.03
N LEU A 212 -2.47 -6.58 12.40
CA LEU A 212 -1.55 -5.78 11.59
C LEU A 212 -1.50 -6.31 10.14
N PRO A 213 -1.18 -5.46 9.14
CA PRO A 213 -1.11 -5.92 7.75
C PRO A 213 -0.05 -7.01 7.57
N GLN A 214 -0.45 -8.21 7.18
CA GLN A 214 0.47 -9.28 6.82
C GLN A 214 0.87 -9.19 5.35
N ARG A 215 -0.09 -8.85 4.49
CA ARG A 215 0.13 -8.82 3.04
C ARG A 215 -0.60 -7.64 2.39
N LEU A 216 0.10 -6.97 1.49
CA LEU A 216 -0.44 -5.95 0.60
C LEU A 216 -0.43 -6.50 -0.83
N ASN A 217 -1.58 -6.56 -1.49
CA ASN A 217 -1.66 -6.81 -2.93
C ASN A 217 -1.86 -5.49 -3.64
N LEU A 218 -0.90 -5.10 -4.48
CA LEU A 218 -0.92 -3.86 -5.24
C LEU A 218 -1.07 -4.18 -6.72
N THR A 219 -2.00 -3.52 -7.39
CA THR A 219 -2.17 -3.60 -8.84
C THR A 219 -2.32 -2.21 -9.42
N HIS A 220 -1.88 -2.03 -10.67
CA HIS A 220 -2.07 -0.81 -11.43
C HIS A 220 -2.75 -1.13 -12.75
N SER A 221 -3.51 -0.17 -13.28
CA SER A 221 -4.27 -0.30 -14.53
C SER A 221 -3.42 -0.59 -15.77
N ASN A 222 -2.10 -0.40 -15.70
CA ASN A 222 -1.14 -0.68 -16.78
C ASN A 222 -0.49 -2.07 -16.69
N GLY A 223 -1.03 -2.96 -15.84
CA GLY A 223 -0.53 -4.33 -15.67
C GLY A 223 0.61 -4.47 -14.67
N LYS A 224 1.14 -3.37 -14.10
CA LYS A 224 2.10 -3.46 -12.99
C LYS A 224 1.43 -4.02 -11.75
N ARG A 225 2.16 -4.86 -11.01
CA ARG A 225 1.70 -5.42 -9.75
C ARG A 225 2.83 -5.58 -8.75
N ALA A 226 2.47 -5.53 -7.48
CA ALA A 226 3.36 -5.81 -6.37
C ALA A 226 2.63 -6.61 -5.29
N ILE A 227 3.34 -7.48 -4.60
CA ILE A 227 2.91 -8.12 -3.37
C ILE A 227 3.97 -7.84 -2.33
N VAL A 228 3.57 -7.20 -1.24
CA VAL A 228 4.37 -7.05 -0.02
C VAL A 228 3.88 -8.09 0.97
N LEU A 229 4.75 -8.97 1.44
CA LEU A 229 4.43 -9.95 2.48
C LEU A 229 5.37 -9.75 3.66
N VAL A 230 4.83 -9.39 4.83
CA VAL A 230 5.58 -9.35 6.09
C VAL A 230 5.68 -10.78 6.60
N LYS A 231 6.91 -11.30 6.67
CA LYS A 231 7.21 -12.65 7.18
C LYS A 231 7.46 -12.65 8.67
N GLU A 232 8.12 -11.60 9.15
CA GLU A 232 8.52 -11.47 10.55
C GLU A 232 8.47 -10.02 10.99
N ARG A 233 8.12 -9.82 12.26
CA ARG A 233 8.02 -8.54 12.94
C ARG A 233 8.83 -8.60 14.22
N GLU A 234 9.96 -7.91 14.24
CA GLU A 234 10.76 -7.76 15.45
C GLU A 234 10.46 -6.43 16.12
N LYS A 235 10.34 -6.46 17.45
CA LYS A 235 10.17 -5.29 18.32
C LYS A 235 11.35 -5.24 19.30
N PRO A 236 12.51 -4.70 18.89
CA PRO A 236 13.66 -4.57 19.77
C PRO A 236 13.32 -3.77 21.02
N ALA A 237 13.92 -4.12 22.16
CA ALA A 237 13.76 -3.36 23.40
C ALA A 237 14.45 -1.99 23.35
N THR A 238 15.52 -1.86 22.56
CA THR A 238 16.29 -0.63 22.38
C THR A 238 16.23 -0.18 20.93
N ALA A 239 16.28 1.14 20.72
CA ALA A 239 16.42 1.69 19.38
C ALA A 239 17.72 1.19 18.70
N PHE A 240 17.68 1.04 17.38
CA PHE A 240 18.87 0.77 16.59
C PHE A 240 19.85 1.95 16.71
N THR A 241 21.15 1.68 16.67
CA THR A 241 22.15 2.75 16.73
C THR A 241 22.16 3.58 15.44
N GLU A 242 22.81 4.75 15.46
CA GLU A 242 22.91 5.57 14.26
C GLU A 242 23.67 4.85 13.14
N GLU A 243 24.70 4.08 13.49
CA GLU A 243 25.49 3.28 12.56
C GLU A 243 24.63 2.19 11.90
N GLN A 244 23.75 1.55 12.67
CA GLN A 244 22.81 0.55 12.15
C GLN A 244 21.76 1.16 11.23
N MET A 245 21.37 2.42 11.45
CA MET A 245 20.37 3.11 10.63
C MET A 245 20.97 3.85 9.44
N THR A 246 22.29 4.01 9.36
CA THR A 246 22.97 4.73 8.29
C THR A 246 23.27 3.82 7.10
N LEU A 247 23.30 4.42 5.90
CA LEU A 247 23.75 3.78 4.67
C LEU A 247 25.22 4.17 4.43
N SER A 248 26.15 3.24 4.65
CA SER A 248 27.55 3.43 4.28
C SER A 248 27.70 3.35 2.75
N ILE A 249 28.03 4.47 2.13
CA ILE A 249 28.40 4.53 0.72
C ILE A 249 29.93 4.37 0.63
N PRO A 250 30.46 3.38 -0.12
CA PRO A 250 31.90 3.24 -0.33
C PRO A 250 32.53 4.49 -0.95
N GLU A 251 33.80 4.72 -0.65
CA GLU A 251 34.56 5.82 -1.24
C GLU A 251 34.60 5.70 -2.78
N GLY A 252 34.52 6.84 -3.47
CA GLY A 252 34.54 6.90 -4.94
C GLY A 252 33.21 6.57 -5.63
N VAL A 253 32.16 6.20 -4.89
CA VAL A 253 30.82 6.02 -5.47
C VAL A 253 30.22 7.38 -5.85
N PRO A 254 29.84 7.60 -7.13
CA PRO A 254 29.19 8.84 -7.53
C PRO A 254 27.81 8.97 -6.90
N LEU A 255 27.53 10.16 -6.35
CA LEU A 255 26.23 10.57 -5.84
C LEU A 255 25.51 11.41 -6.91
N LEU A 256 24.37 10.92 -7.40
CA LEU A 256 23.64 11.49 -8.54
C LEU A 256 22.22 11.90 -8.15
N PRO A 257 21.59 12.90 -8.80
CA PRO A 257 20.17 13.14 -8.62
C PRO A 257 19.33 11.92 -9.07
N LEU A 258 18.24 11.62 -8.36
CA LEU A 258 17.36 10.49 -8.66
C LEU A 258 16.78 10.54 -10.08
N ALA A 259 16.63 11.74 -10.66
CA ALA A 259 16.24 11.92 -12.07
C ALA A 259 17.19 11.24 -13.08
N LYS A 260 18.43 10.92 -12.68
CA LYS A 260 19.41 10.17 -13.50
C LYS A 260 19.32 8.66 -13.29
N TYR A 261 18.39 8.17 -12.48
CA TYR A 261 18.20 6.75 -12.26
C TYR A 261 17.64 6.09 -13.52
N GLN A 262 18.27 5.00 -13.96
CA GLN A 262 17.83 4.22 -15.11
C GLN A 262 17.54 2.80 -14.65
N GLN A 263 16.30 2.36 -14.79
CA GLN A 263 15.93 0.96 -14.58
C GLN A 263 16.53 0.13 -15.71
N ARG A 264 17.34 -0.87 -15.37
CA ARG A 264 17.88 -1.86 -16.30
C ARG A 264 17.00 -3.10 -16.35
#